data_AF-A0AAX2UGJ6-F1
#
_entry.id   AF-A0AAX2UGJ6-F1
#
_cell.length_a   1.000
_cell.length_b   1.000
_cell.length_c   1.000
_cell.angle_alpha   90.00
_cell.angle_beta   90.00
_cell.angle_gamma   90.00
#
_symmetry.space_group_name_H-M   'P 1'
#
loop_
_entity.id
_entity.type
_entity.pdbx_description
1 polymer ?
#
loop_
_entity_poly.entity_id
_entity_poly.type
_entity_poly.pdbx_seq_one_letter_code
_entity_poly.pdbx_strand_id
1 'polypeptide(L)'
;MLGTRFELDEEKILRENEYDLEDIYAKIEELATKRAGLTKVSKNHYEFRGEKNAQAHLGILVFNCLKHCDWFAKNVKTWEWLGDSNDENYVGDLIALFKKDKENVIWQ
;
A
#
# COMPACT_ATOMS: atom_id res chain seq x y z
N MET A 1 -3.18 -7.56 -14.76
CA MET A 1 -3.63 -6.44 -13.89
C MET A 1 -2.46 -6.01 -13.01
N LEU A 2 -2.28 -4.71 -12.71
CA LEU A 2 -1.22 -4.23 -11.79
C LEU A 2 -1.81 -3.32 -10.72
N GLY A 3 -1.62 -3.67 -9.45
CA GLY A 3 -2.22 -2.94 -8.34
C GLY A 3 -1.69 -3.37 -6.97
N THR A 4 -2.35 -2.87 -5.92
CA THR A 4 -2.08 -3.27 -4.54
C THR A 4 -3.37 -3.31 -3.73
N ARG A 5 -3.41 -4.25 -2.80
CA ARG A 5 -4.48 -4.40 -1.81
C ARG A 5 -3.90 -4.54 -0.42
N PHE A 6 -4.57 -4.00 0.59
CA PHE A 6 -4.15 -4.13 1.98
C PHE A 6 -5.35 -4.18 2.93
N GLU A 7 -5.10 -4.53 4.19
CA GLU A 7 -6.08 -4.48 5.26
C GLU A 7 -5.49 -3.72 6.45
N LEU A 8 -6.20 -2.69 6.93
CA LEU A 8 -5.82 -1.98 8.15
C LEU A 8 -6.46 -2.64 9.39
N ASP A 9 -5.78 -2.56 10.51
CA ASP A 9 -6.32 -2.89 11.82
C ASP A 9 -7.16 -1.72 12.36
N GLU A 10 -8.36 -1.55 11.81
CA GLU A 10 -9.27 -0.44 12.17
C GLU A 10 -9.67 -0.49 13.65
N GLU A 11 -9.86 -1.69 14.21
CA GLU A 11 -10.16 -1.86 15.63
C GLU A 11 -9.02 -1.34 16.50
N LYS A 12 -7.76 -1.63 16.13
CA LYS A 12 -6.59 -1.08 16.81
C LYS A 12 -6.54 0.44 16.68
N ILE A 13 -6.67 0.98 15.47
CA ILE A 13 -6.62 2.43 15.22
C ILE A 13 -7.64 3.16 16.11
N LEU A 14 -8.89 2.68 16.13
CA LEU A 14 -9.97 3.28 16.93
C LEU A 14 -9.73 3.12 18.44
N ARG A 15 -9.19 1.97 18.88
CA ARG A 15 -8.92 1.71 20.30
C ARG A 15 -7.77 2.54 20.84
N GLU A 16 -6.70 2.70 20.06
CA GLU A 16 -5.49 3.43 20.48
C GLU A 16 -5.68 4.94 20.36
N ASN A 17 -6.52 5.39 19.42
CA ASN A 17 -6.87 6.80 19.21
C ASN A 17 -5.64 7.71 18.99
N GLU A 18 -4.53 7.13 18.52
CA GLU A 18 -3.31 7.85 18.12
C GLU A 18 -3.49 8.54 16.77
N TYR A 19 -4.33 7.98 15.90
CA TYR A 19 -4.62 8.46 14.56
C TYR A 19 -6.13 8.44 14.32
N ASP A 20 -6.61 9.42 13.56
CA ASP A 20 -7.97 9.39 13.05
C ASP A 20 -8.06 8.46 11.83
N LEU A 21 -9.07 7.59 11.82
CA LEU A 21 -9.24 6.58 10.77
C LEU A 21 -9.61 7.21 9.43
N GLU A 22 -10.41 8.28 9.44
CA GLU A 22 -10.80 8.99 8.22
C GLU A 22 -9.59 9.72 7.62
N ASP A 23 -8.76 10.36 8.45
CA ASP A 23 -7.52 11.01 8.03
C ASP A 23 -6.52 10.02 7.43
N ILE A 24 -6.37 8.83 8.02
CA ILE A 24 -5.55 7.74 7.44
C ILE A 24 -6.06 7.39 6.04
N TYR A 25 -7.36 7.16 5.88
CA TYR A 25 -7.92 6.79 4.59
C TYR A 25 -7.82 7.91 3.56
N ALA A 26 -8.07 9.15 3.95
CA ALA A 26 -7.89 10.32 3.10
C ALA A 26 -6.44 10.45 2.65
N LYS A 27 -5.47 10.21 3.55
CA LYS A 27 -4.06 10.27 3.21
C LYS A 27 -3.63 9.18 2.24
N ILE A 28 -4.06 7.93 2.45
CA ILE A 28 -3.77 6.84 1.53
C ILE A 28 -4.37 7.13 0.15
N GLU A 29 -5.60 7.63 0.10
CA GLU A 29 -6.26 7.97 -1.15
C GLU A 29 -5.55 9.12 -1.89
N GLU A 30 -5.09 10.14 -1.18
CA GLU A 30 -4.24 11.20 -1.74
C GLU A 30 -2.96 10.63 -2.36
N LEU A 31 -2.24 9.76 -1.64
CA LEU A 31 -1.00 9.14 -2.12
C LEU A 31 -1.26 8.24 -3.34
N ALA A 32 -2.27 7.38 -3.27
CA ALA A 32 -2.59 6.45 -4.34
C ALA A 32 -3.03 7.16 -5.62
N THR A 33 -3.95 8.13 -5.51
CA THR A 33 -4.57 8.77 -6.69
C THR A 33 -3.76 9.94 -7.22
N LYS A 34 -3.27 10.83 -6.34
CA LYS A 34 -2.61 12.08 -6.76
C LYS A 34 -1.11 11.93 -6.93
N ARG A 35 -0.43 11.15 -6.07
CA ARG A 35 1.02 10.93 -6.20
C ARG A 35 1.35 9.80 -7.14
N ALA A 36 0.66 8.68 -7.01
CA ALA A 36 0.98 7.47 -7.74
C ALA A 36 0.08 7.25 -8.98
N GLY A 37 -1.02 7.98 -9.14
CA GLY A 37 -1.87 7.89 -10.34
C GLY A 37 -2.65 6.58 -10.46
N LEU A 38 -2.86 5.85 -9.36
CA LEU A 38 -3.71 4.67 -9.33
C LEU A 38 -5.20 5.06 -9.21
N THR A 39 -6.06 4.16 -9.65
CA THR A 39 -7.52 4.27 -9.51
C THR A 39 -7.99 3.40 -8.35
N LYS A 40 -8.82 3.96 -7.47
CA LYS A 40 -9.50 3.20 -6.42
C LYS A 40 -10.52 2.25 -7.03
N VAL A 41 -10.40 0.97 -6.74
CA VAL A 41 -11.32 -0.07 -7.22
C VAL A 41 -12.33 -0.43 -6.13
N SER A 42 -11.87 -0.55 -4.89
CA SER A 42 -12.69 -0.70 -3.70
C SER A 42 -11.93 -0.19 -2.48
N LYS A 43 -12.50 -0.34 -1.28
CA LYS A 43 -11.79 -0.01 -0.03
C LYS A 43 -10.46 -0.79 0.01
N ASN A 44 -9.37 -0.07 0.22
CA ASN A 44 -8.00 -0.60 0.33
C ASN A 44 -7.50 -1.36 -0.89
N HIS A 45 -8.07 -1.12 -2.06
CA HIS A 45 -7.67 -1.76 -3.31
C HIS A 45 -7.54 -0.72 -4.42
N TYR A 46 -6.32 -0.62 -4.96
CA TYR A 46 -5.97 0.36 -5.98
C TYR A 46 -5.27 -0.33 -7.14
N GLU A 47 -5.65 0.02 -8.36
CA GLU A 47 -5.11 -0.54 -9.59
C GLU A 47 -4.69 0.57 -10.54
N PHE A 48 -3.65 0.32 -11.33
CA PHE A 48 -3.30 1.18 -12.44
C PHE A 48 -4.14 0.83 -13.67
N ARG A 49 -4.80 1.84 -14.25
CA ARG A 49 -5.66 1.68 -15.45
C ARG A 49 -5.10 2.30 -16.73
N GLY A 50 -3.86 2.78 -16.70
CA GLY A 50 -3.16 3.28 -17.89
C GLY A 50 -2.44 2.18 -18.65
N GLU A 51 -1.92 2.51 -19.83
CA GLU A 51 -1.30 1.54 -20.75
C GLU A 51 0.22 1.39 -20.57
N LYS A 52 0.90 2.38 -19.98
CA LYS A 52 2.36 2.42 -19.86
C LYS A 52 2.79 2.64 -18.42
N ASN A 53 3.97 2.13 -18.07
CA ASN A 53 4.65 2.36 -16.80
C ASN A 53 3.88 1.88 -15.56
N ALA A 54 2.99 0.90 -15.70
CA ALA A 54 2.13 0.40 -14.62
C ALA A 54 2.90 0.00 -13.35
N GLN A 55 4.01 -0.73 -13.50
CA GLN A 55 4.90 -1.07 -12.38
C GLN A 55 5.52 0.16 -11.70
N ALA A 56 5.85 1.22 -12.46
CA ALA A 56 6.42 2.44 -11.89
C ALA A 56 5.39 3.20 -11.06
N HIS A 57 4.14 3.29 -11.53
CA HIS A 57 3.04 3.89 -10.77
C HIS A 57 2.79 3.15 -9.46
N LEU A 58 2.72 1.81 -9.52
CA LEU A 58 2.59 0.99 -8.32
C LEU A 58 3.79 1.13 -7.38
N GLY A 59 5.01 1.17 -7.95
CA GLY A 59 6.24 1.38 -7.19
C GLY A 59 6.30 2.73 -6.47
N ILE A 60 5.73 3.80 -7.04
CA ILE A 60 5.63 5.09 -6.37
C ILE A 60 4.79 4.96 -5.08
N LEU A 61 3.61 4.34 -5.16
CA LEU A 61 2.76 4.18 -3.98
C LEU A 61 3.43 3.29 -2.92
N VAL A 62 3.97 2.15 -3.34
CA VAL A 62 4.51 1.14 -2.44
C VAL A 62 5.85 1.59 -1.86
N PHE A 63 6.86 1.82 -2.71
CA PHE A 63 8.24 2.03 -2.26
C PHE A 63 8.56 3.47 -1.92
N ASN A 64 7.98 4.45 -2.60
CA ASN A 64 8.30 5.87 -2.37
C ASN A 64 7.33 6.56 -1.41
N CYS A 65 6.20 5.94 -1.08
CA CYS A 65 5.19 6.50 -0.18
C CYS A 65 4.96 5.60 1.04
N LEU A 66 4.10 4.57 0.91
CA LEU A 66 3.58 3.82 2.06
C LEU A 66 4.66 3.05 2.83
N LYS A 67 5.74 2.57 2.18
CA LYS A 67 6.89 1.96 2.86
C LYS A 67 7.47 2.89 3.95
N HIS A 68 7.41 4.20 3.76
CA HIS A 68 8.03 5.19 4.65
C HIS A 68 7.06 5.77 5.70
N CYS A 69 5.81 5.30 5.73
CA CYS A 69 4.80 5.77 6.67
C CYS A 69 4.73 4.84 7.89
N ASP A 70 5.22 5.30 9.03
CA ASP A 70 5.21 4.53 10.28
C ASP A 70 3.78 4.22 10.75
N TRP A 71 2.86 5.19 10.63
CA TRP A 71 1.44 5.01 10.92
C TRP A 71 0.79 3.93 10.04
N PHE A 72 1.26 3.74 8.80
CA PHE A 72 0.77 2.68 7.92
C PHE A 72 1.33 1.33 8.36
N ALA A 73 2.66 1.25 8.52
CA ALA A 73 3.35 0.04 8.92
C ALA A 73 2.86 -0.51 10.28
N LYS A 74 2.59 0.38 11.25
CA LYS A 74 2.06 0.01 12.57
C LYS A 74 0.65 -0.55 12.53
N ASN A 75 -0.14 -0.20 11.52
CA ASN A 75 -1.58 -0.46 11.49
C ASN A 75 -2.03 -1.33 10.30
N VAL A 76 -1.14 -1.83 9.46
CA VAL A 76 -1.47 -2.74 8.36
C VAL A 76 -1.34 -4.20 8.79
N LYS A 77 -2.36 -5.01 8.52
CA LYS A 77 -2.40 -6.45 8.81
C LYS A 77 -1.89 -7.28 7.64
N THR A 78 -2.29 -6.91 6.43
CA THR A 78 -1.90 -7.56 5.18
C THR A 78 -1.60 -6.51 4.14
N TRP A 79 -0.60 -6.76 3.28
CA TRP A 79 -0.29 -5.86 2.17
C TRP A 79 0.25 -6.66 0.98
N GLU A 80 -0.48 -6.61 -0.12
CA GLU A 80 -0.26 -7.40 -1.31
C GLU A 80 0.11 -6.51 -2.51
N TRP A 81 1.12 -6.96 -3.25
CA TRP A 81 1.41 -6.53 -4.61
C TRP A 81 0.66 -7.44 -5.58
N LEU A 82 -0.10 -6.86 -6.51
CA LEU A 82 -0.94 -7.60 -7.45
C LEU A 82 -0.40 -7.46 -8.88
N GLY A 83 -0.07 -8.61 -9.49
CA GLY A 83 0.43 -8.78 -10.83
C GLY A 83 1.88 -8.35 -11.05
N ASP A 84 2.50 -8.92 -12.08
CA ASP A 84 3.82 -8.55 -12.59
C ASP A 84 3.82 -8.61 -14.13
N SER A 85 4.86 -8.06 -14.75
CA SER A 85 5.20 -8.19 -16.16
C SER A 85 5.18 -9.63 -16.70
N ASN A 86 5.46 -10.64 -15.86
CA ASN A 86 5.53 -12.04 -16.27
C ASN A 86 4.28 -12.87 -15.89
N ASP A 87 3.49 -12.41 -14.92
CA ASP A 87 2.30 -13.12 -14.43
C ASP A 87 1.29 -12.11 -13.86
N GLU A 88 0.17 -11.97 -14.56
CA GLU A 88 -0.90 -11.05 -14.15
C GLU A 88 -1.67 -11.50 -12.91
N ASN A 89 -1.53 -12.77 -12.51
CA ASN A 89 -2.13 -13.35 -11.31
C ASN A 89 -1.14 -13.43 -10.15
N TYR A 90 0.08 -12.91 -10.33
CA TYR A 90 1.08 -12.85 -9.26
C TYR A 90 0.53 -12.11 -8.04
N VAL A 91 0.78 -12.66 -6.84
CA VAL A 91 0.50 -11.99 -5.57
C VAL A 91 1.75 -12.04 -4.71
N GLY A 92 2.29 -10.87 -4.37
CA GLY A 92 3.48 -10.72 -3.54
C GLY A 92 3.16 -10.15 -2.16
N ASP A 93 3.69 -10.74 -1.10
CA ASP A 93 3.58 -10.21 0.27
C ASP A 93 4.61 -9.09 0.50
N LEU A 94 4.12 -7.85 0.57
CA LEU A 94 4.96 -6.66 0.75
C LEU A 94 5.47 -6.52 2.18
N ILE A 95 4.72 -6.99 3.19
CA ILE A 95 5.19 -6.96 4.59
C ILE A 95 6.37 -7.90 4.75
N ALA A 96 6.25 -9.13 4.23
CA ALA A 96 7.34 -10.10 4.24
C ALA A 96 8.55 -9.61 3.43
N LEU A 97 8.33 -8.89 2.31
CA LEU A 97 9.40 -8.26 1.55
C LEU A 97 10.15 -7.22 2.40
N PHE A 98 9.44 -6.30 3.06
CA PHE A 98 10.06 -5.22 3.82
C PHE A 98 10.74 -5.67 5.11
N LYS A 99 10.26 -6.76 5.73
CA LYS A 99 10.91 -7.40 6.88
C LYS A 99 12.25 -8.06 6.56
N LYS A 100 12.52 -8.40 5.28
CA LYS A 100 13.82 -8.98 4.87
C LYS A 100 14.94 -7.97 4.86
N ASP A 101 14.62 -6.70 4.68
CA ASP A 101 15.57 -5.60 4.67
C ASP A 101 15.91 -5.20 6.11
N LYS A 102 17.07 -5.64 6.61
CA LYS A 102 17.51 -5.39 8.00
C LYS A 102 17.76 -3.90 8.30
N GLU A 103 17.96 -3.07 7.28
CA GLU A 103 18.15 -1.63 7.44
C GLU A 103 16.82 -0.88 7.50
N ASN A 104 15.71 -1.56 7.20
CA ASN A 104 14.38 -0.98 7.18
C ASN A 104 13.75 -0.93 8.58
N VAL A 105 14.17 0.06 9.38
CA VAL A 105 13.75 0.27 10.78
C VAL A 105 12.24 0.38 11.01
N ILE A 106 11.46 0.78 10.00
CA ILE A 106 9.99 0.93 10.11
C ILE A 106 9.31 -0.45 10.13
N TRP A 107 9.90 -1.44 9.46
CA TRP A 107 9.29 -2.76 9.24
C TRP A 107 10.00 -3.89 10.00
N GLN A 108 10.90 -3.57 10.94
CA GLN A 108 11.52 -4.57 11.83
C GLN A 108 10.60 -5.00 12.96
#